data_AF-A0A2H0MP23-F1
#
_entry.id   AF-A0A2H0MP23-F1
#
_cell.length_a   1.000
_cell.length_b   1.000
_cell.length_c   1.000
_cell.angle_alpha   90.00
_cell.angle_beta   90.00
_cell.angle_gamma   90.00
#
_symmetry.space_group_name_H-M   'P 1'
#
loop_
_entity.id
_entity.type
_entity.pdbx_description
1 polymer ?
#
loop_
_entity_poly.entity_id
_entity_poly.type
_entity_poly.pdbx_seq_one_letter_code
_entity_poly.pdbx_strand_id
1 'polypeptide(L)'
;QIPEAVFQCNEEKIALFLKHLWATDGHIGLKPTRNNTQVNIYYASASLKMVEDVKHLLLRLGIRSKISEVKKEGYRSWYHLSVYGKKYQLNFLTKIGCFGKRGQIIPKLVKKLEAIKSNTNLDAWPKETWQLIIDPIRQEREISWREFSAGIKTKYCGTTLLEHGIGIDQLNRIATFLHSPEIKNVTQSDILWDEIASIKPLGIEEVYDATVPGTHNFVANGIIVENSLEQDADVVLFIYREDRYRPESARKNIADIIIAKHRNGPVGSVELYFDEGRVSFRNLEKGYAEE
;
A
#
# COMPACT_ATOMS: atom_id res chain seq x y z
N GLN A 1 -16.48 15.76 -5.70
CA GLN A 1 -15.14 15.65 -5.10
C GLN A 1 -15.08 16.54 -3.88
N ILE A 2 -14.26 16.18 -2.90
CA ILE A 2 -14.10 16.98 -1.68
C ILE A 2 -13.11 18.13 -1.95
N PRO A 3 -13.35 19.35 -1.45
CA PRO A 3 -12.40 20.46 -1.59
C PRO A 3 -11.04 20.14 -0.96
N GLU A 4 -9.95 20.54 -1.63
CA GLU A 4 -8.58 20.28 -1.18
C GLU A 4 -8.28 20.81 0.22
N ALA A 5 -8.86 21.96 0.58
CA ALA A 5 -8.73 22.56 1.92
C ALA A 5 -9.15 21.61 3.06
N VAL A 6 -10.06 20.67 2.82
CA VAL A 6 -10.46 19.66 3.82
C VAL A 6 -9.32 18.66 4.07
N PHE A 7 -8.53 18.32 3.04
CA PHE A 7 -7.37 17.44 3.17
C PHE A 7 -6.19 18.10 3.88
N GLN A 8 -6.18 19.42 4.05
CA GLN A 8 -5.15 20.13 4.81
C GLN A 8 -5.55 20.33 6.28
N CYS A 9 -6.79 20.01 6.63
CA CYS A 9 -7.29 20.15 7.99
C CYS A 9 -6.70 19.11 8.97
N ASN A 10 -6.80 19.40 10.27
CA ASN A 10 -6.49 18.46 11.34
C ASN A 10 -7.60 17.40 11.50
N GLU A 11 -7.33 16.35 12.29
CA GLU A 11 -8.26 15.24 12.49
C GLU A 11 -9.64 15.67 12.99
N GLU A 12 -9.70 16.64 13.91
CA GLU A 12 -10.97 17.14 14.47
C GLU A 12 -11.86 17.79 13.40
N LYS A 13 -11.28 18.65 12.55
CA LYS A 13 -12.01 19.31 11.46
C LYS A 13 -12.43 18.31 10.39
N ILE A 14 -11.59 17.33 10.07
CA ILE A 14 -11.95 16.24 9.14
C ILE A 14 -13.10 15.43 9.71
N ALA A 15 -13.04 15.04 10.98
CA ALA A 15 -14.10 14.30 11.66
C ALA A 15 -15.40 15.11 11.68
N LEU A 16 -15.34 16.41 11.96
CA LEU A 16 -16.50 17.30 11.91
C LEU A 16 -17.11 17.39 10.51
N PHE A 17 -16.28 17.55 9.48
CA PHE A 17 -16.73 17.54 8.08
C PHE A 17 -17.44 16.22 7.75
N LEU A 18 -16.81 15.07 8.05
CA LEU A 18 -17.39 13.75 7.80
C LEU A 18 -18.68 13.50 8.60
N LYS A 19 -18.78 14.01 9.83
CA LYS A 19 -19.98 13.91 10.68
C LYS A 19 -21.20 14.56 10.03
N HIS A 20 -21.01 15.72 9.42
CA HIS A 20 -22.07 16.43 8.69
C HIS A 20 -22.32 15.82 7.30
N LEU A 21 -21.27 15.37 6.60
CA LEU A 21 -21.42 14.65 5.35
C LEU A 21 -22.24 13.36 5.53
N TRP A 22 -22.04 12.64 6.63
CA TRP A 22 -22.83 11.44 6.92
C TRP A 22 -24.30 11.73 7.24
N ALA A 23 -24.62 12.96 7.67
CA ALA A 23 -25.99 13.35 7.95
C ALA A 23 -26.81 13.56 6.67
N THR A 24 -26.18 13.84 5.53
CA THR A 24 -26.85 13.99 4.24
C THR A 24 -27.05 12.61 3.60
N ASP A 25 -25.98 12.01 3.10
CA ASP A 25 -26.00 10.84 2.21
C ASP A 25 -25.45 9.57 2.88
N GLY A 26 -25.08 9.69 4.16
CA GLY A 26 -24.62 8.57 4.97
C GLY A 26 -25.75 7.83 5.69
N HIS A 27 -25.52 6.55 5.95
CA HIS A 27 -26.38 5.69 6.72
C HIS A 27 -25.65 5.14 7.94
N ILE A 28 -26.33 5.14 9.09
CA ILE A 28 -25.91 4.47 10.32
C ILE A 28 -27.14 3.74 10.88
N GLY A 29 -27.03 2.42 11.06
CA GLY A 29 -28.14 1.65 11.59
C GLY A 29 -27.85 0.17 11.75
N LEU A 30 -28.92 -0.60 11.93
CA LEU A 30 -28.88 -2.05 11.99
C LEU A 30 -29.37 -2.63 10.66
N LYS A 31 -28.61 -3.56 10.09
CA LYS A 31 -29.02 -4.37 8.94
C LYS A 31 -29.42 -5.76 9.44
N PRO A 32 -30.62 -6.28 9.09
CA PRO A 32 -30.97 -7.66 9.40
C PRO A 32 -30.07 -8.63 8.63
N THR A 33 -29.67 -9.70 9.30
CA THR A 33 -28.99 -10.86 8.72
C THR A 33 -29.79 -12.11 9.04
N ARG A 34 -29.44 -13.25 8.43
CA ARG A 34 -30.23 -14.50 8.48
C ARG A 34 -30.71 -14.87 9.91
N ASN A 35 -29.86 -14.68 10.92
CA ASN A 35 -30.16 -15.02 12.33
C ASN A 35 -29.83 -13.89 13.33
N ASN A 36 -29.50 -12.67 12.90
CA ASN A 36 -29.10 -11.58 13.80
C ASN A 36 -29.31 -10.21 13.14
N THR A 37 -28.84 -9.15 13.78
CA THR A 37 -28.65 -7.82 13.22
C THR A 37 -27.17 -7.47 13.25
N GLN A 38 -26.70 -6.82 12.21
CA GLN A 38 -25.34 -6.32 12.06
C GLN A 38 -25.36 -4.79 12.05
N VAL A 39 -24.33 -4.15 12.62
CA VAL A 39 -24.15 -2.71 12.46
C VAL A 39 -23.76 -2.41 11.01
N ASN A 40 -24.46 -1.45 10.42
CA ASN A 40 -24.27 -1.04 9.03
C ASN A 40 -24.01 0.47 8.96
N ILE A 41 -22.80 0.82 8.53
CA ILE A 41 -22.32 2.19 8.35
C ILE A 41 -21.84 2.28 6.90
N TYR A 42 -22.53 3.07 6.08
CA TYR A 42 -22.11 3.28 4.70
C TYR A 42 -22.42 4.70 4.22
N TYR A 43 -21.71 5.13 3.18
CA TYR A 43 -21.94 6.36 2.44
C TYR A 43 -22.14 5.98 0.96
N ALA A 44 -23.12 6.57 0.29
CA ALA A 44 -23.41 6.27 -1.11
C ALA A 44 -23.36 7.53 -1.96
N SER A 45 -22.75 7.44 -3.14
CA SER A 45 -22.71 8.53 -4.12
C SER A 45 -22.61 8.01 -5.54
N ALA A 46 -23.10 8.79 -6.50
CA ALA A 46 -22.90 8.53 -7.93
C ALA A 46 -21.50 8.93 -8.43
N SER A 47 -20.71 9.62 -7.61
CA SER A 47 -19.34 10.06 -7.95
C SER A 47 -18.30 9.15 -7.29
N LEU A 48 -17.58 8.36 -8.10
CA LEU A 48 -16.47 7.54 -7.61
C LEU A 48 -15.41 8.38 -6.91
N LYS A 49 -15.01 9.51 -7.52
CA LYS A 49 -14.04 10.45 -6.95
C LYS A 49 -14.45 10.95 -5.56
N MET A 50 -15.72 11.30 -5.36
CA MET A 50 -16.23 11.69 -4.04
C MET A 50 -16.06 10.56 -3.01
N VAL A 51 -16.35 9.33 -3.41
CA VAL A 51 -16.25 8.15 -2.53
C VAL A 51 -14.78 7.82 -2.21
N GLU A 52 -13.88 7.93 -3.17
CA GLU A 52 -12.44 7.80 -2.96
C GLU A 52 -11.92 8.87 -2.00
N ASP A 53 -12.30 10.13 -2.20
CA ASP A 53 -11.93 11.23 -1.30
C ASP A 53 -12.39 10.96 0.15
N VAL A 54 -13.64 10.48 0.33
CA VAL A 54 -14.15 10.06 1.65
C VAL A 54 -13.34 8.89 2.21
N LYS A 55 -12.96 7.91 1.39
CA LYS A 55 -12.10 6.79 1.80
C LYS A 55 -10.76 7.29 2.33
N HIS A 56 -10.11 8.22 1.64
CA HIS A 56 -8.83 8.80 2.07
C HIS A 56 -8.96 9.57 3.40
N LEU A 57 -10.02 10.35 3.59
CA LEU A 57 -10.25 11.04 4.85
C LEU A 57 -10.52 10.07 6.01
N LEU A 58 -11.26 8.99 5.77
CA LEU A 58 -11.48 7.95 6.77
C LEU A 58 -10.19 7.22 7.14
N LEU A 59 -9.33 6.92 6.15
CA LEU A 59 -8.02 6.31 6.38
C LEU A 59 -7.15 7.20 7.27
N ARG A 60 -7.16 8.52 7.05
CA ARG A 60 -6.43 9.48 7.91
C ARG A 60 -6.91 9.48 9.37
N LEU A 61 -8.15 9.10 9.62
CA LEU A 61 -8.70 8.94 10.97
C LEU A 61 -8.52 7.52 11.54
N GLY A 62 -7.80 6.65 10.83
CA GLY A 62 -7.58 5.25 11.19
C GLY A 62 -8.83 4.37 11.01
N ILE A 63 -9.71 4.72 10.06
CA ILE A 63 -10.96 4.01 9.77
C ILE A 63 -10.90 3.40 8.38
N ARG A 64 -10.91 2.07 8.31
CA ARG A 64 -10.92 1.35 7.04
C ARG A 64 -12.33 1.24 6.48
N SER A 65 -12.41 1.29 5.15
CA SER A 65 -13.66 1.16 4.43
C SER A 65 -13.44 0.50 3.06
N LYS A 66 -14.48 -0.17 2.57
CA LYS A 66 -14.49 -0.84 1.27
C LYS A 66 -15.45 -0.12 0.34
N ILE A 67 -14.98 0.14 -0.88
CA ILE A 67 -15.81 0.65 -1.98
C ILE A 67 -16.36 -0.54 -2.75
N SER A 68 -17.65 -0.50 -3.05
CA SER A 68 -18.32 -1.45 -3.94
C SER A 68 -19.18 -0.70 -4.95
N GLU A 69 -19.08 -1.08 -6.22
CA GLU A 69 -19.97 -0.59 -7.26
C GLU A 69 -21.30 -1.35 -7.22
N VAL A 70 -22.41 -0.62 -7.26
CA VAL A 70 -23.78 -1.13 -7.33
C VAL A 70 -24.37 -0.70 -8.65
N LYS A 71 -24.64 -1.68 -9.51
CA LYS A 71 -25.29 -1.47 -10.82
C LYS A 71 -26.75 -1.88 -10.71
N LYS A 72 -27.64 -0.98 -11.11
CA LYS A 72 -29.07 -1.28 -11.32
C LYS A 72 -29.36 -1.06 -12.80
N GLU A 73 -29.99 -2.04 -13.42
CA GLU A 73 -30.32 -2.01 -14.85
C GLU A 73 -31.13 -0.75 -15.20
N GLY A 74 -30.69 -0.02 -16.23
CA GLY A 74 -31.29 1.26 -16.64
C GLY A 74 -30.90 2.48 -15.81
N TYR A 75 -30.07 2.34 -14.77
CA TYR A 75 -29.58 3.45 -13.94
C TYR A 75 -28.06 3.58 -14.00
N ARG A 76 -27.56 4.79 -13.77
CA ARG A 76 -26.13 5.04 -13.58
C ARG A 76 -25.61 4.21 -12.39
N SER A 77 -24.38 3.72 -12.47
CA SER A 77 -23.71 3.06 -11.34
C SER A 77 -23.68 3.96 -10.10
N TRP A 78 -23.91 3.35 -8.94
CA TRP A 78 -23.72 3.97 -7.63
C TRP A 78 -22.52 3.33 -6.94
N TYR A 79 -21.82 4.10 -6.13
CA TYR A 79 -20.67 3.64 -5.37
C TYR A 79 -21.01 3.69 -3.89
N HIS A 80 -20.90 2.55 -3.22
CA HIS A 80 -21.11 2.42 -1.78
C HIS A 80 -19.75 2.29 -1.10
N LEU A 81 -19.49 3.16 -0.13
CA LEU A 81 -18.38 3.03 0.80
C LEU A 81 -18.91 2.53 2.13
N SER A 82 -18.47 1.34 2.53
CA SER A 82 -18.94 0.68 3.74
C SER A 82 -17.81 0.52 4.74
N VAL A 83 -18.08 0.85 6.00
CA VAL A 83 -17.15 0.65 7.12
C VAL A 83 -17.44 -0.71 7.75
N TYR A 84 -16.47 -1.60 7.70
CA TYR A 84 -16.56 -2.97 8.22
C TYR A 84 -15.55 -3.21 9.35
N GLY A 85 -15.80 -4.25 10.14
CA GLY A 85 -14.93 -4.64 11.25
C GLY A 85 -15.24 -3.86 12.53
N LYS A 86 -15.29 -4.57 13.66
CA LYS A 86 -15.64 -4.02 14.97
C LYS A 86 -14.79 -2.79 15.32
N LYS A 87 -13.47 -2.88 15.15
CA LYS A 87 -12.50 -1.80 15.43
C LYS A 87 -12.85 -0.53 14.65
N TYR A 88 -12.99 -0.62 13.33
CA TYR A 88 -13.22 0.53 12.47
C TYR A 88 -14.63 1.11 12.62
N GLN A 89 -15.64 0.27 12.85
CA GLN A 89 -16.99 0.72 13.13
C GLN A 89 -17.09 1.44 14.48
N LEU A 90 -16.42 0.94 15.53
CA LEU A 90 -16.32 1.65 16.81
C LEU A 90 -15.61 2.99 16.64
N ASN A 91 -14.44 3.02 15.98
CA ASN A 91 -13.70 4.25 15.71
C ASN A 91 -14.54 5.27 14.93
N PHE A 92 -15.31 4.83 13.93
CA PHE A 92 -16.22 5.70 13.22
C PHE A 92 -17.29 6.30 14.15
N LEU A 93 -17.96 5.45 14.92
CA LEU A 93 -19.05 5.85 15.80
C LEU A 93 -18.61 6.79 16.92
N THR A 94 -17.39 6.62 17.44
CA THR A 94 -16.85 7.43 18.55
C THR A 94 -16.14 8.69 18.07
N LYS A 95 -15.35 8.64 17.00
CA LYS A 95 -14.58 9.80 16.51
C LYS A 95 -15.39 10.72 15.59
N ILE A 96 -16.25 10.15 14.73
CA ILE A 96 -16.99 10.90 13.70
C ILE A 96 -18.47 11.00 14.09
N GLY A 97 -19.12 9.85 14.23
CA GLY A 97 -20.56 9.77 14.45
C GLY A 97 -21.37 10.32 13.28
N CYS A 98 -22.54 10.90 13.57
CA CYS A 98 -23.41 11.52 12.59
C CYS A 98 -24.23 12.63 13.25
N PHE A 99 -24.39 13.74 12.56
CA PHE A 99 -25.21 14.85 13.05
C PHE A 99 -26.72 14.57 12.94
N GLY A 100 -27.51 15.09 13.89
CA GLY A 100 -28.97 15.02 13.87
C GLY A 100 -29.54 13.68 14.37
N LYS A 101 -30.81 13.41 14.01
CA LYS A 101 -31.59 12.24 14.50
C LYS A 101 -30.89 10.90 14.22
N ARG A 102 -30.18 10.78 13.09
CA ARG A 102 -29.41 9.58 12.72
C ARG A 102 -28.31 9.25 13.74
N GLY A 103 -27.77 10.24 14.44
CA GLY A 103 -26.75 10.05 15.48
C GLY A 103 -27.28 9.48 16.81
N GLN A 104 -28.59 9.57 17.08
CA GLN A 104 -29.16 9.15 18.36
C GLN A 104 -29.05 7.64 18.61
N ILE A 105 -28.94 6.83 17.55
CA ILE A 105 -28.80 5.37 17.65
C ILE A 105 -27.37 4.94 18.02
N ILE A 106 -26.38 5.83 17.94
CA ILE A 106 -24.95 5.51 18.11
C ILE A 106 -24.67 4.78 19.43
N PRO A 107 -25.15 5.23 20.61
CA PRO A 107 -24.88 4.54 21.87
C PRO A 107 -25.37 3.09 21.88
N LYS A 108 -26.50 2.80 21.23
CA LYS A 108 -27.03 1.45 21.08
C LYS A 108 -26.15 0.59 20.17
N LEU A 109 -25.62 1.17 19.09
CA LEU A 109 -24.73 0.48 18.16
C LEU A 109 -23.37 0.17 18.79
N VAL A 110 -22.80 1.12 19.55
CA VAL A 110 -21.54 0.93 20.29
C VAL A 110 -21.65 -0.24 21.27
N LYS A 111 -22.69 -0.26 22.13
CA LYS A 111 -22.93 -1.38 23.07
C LYS A 111 -23.05 -2.73 22.35
N LYS A 112 -23.73 -2.77 21.20
CA LYS A 112 -23.86 -3.99 20.41
C LYS A 112 -22.52 -4.45 19.84
N LEU A 113 -21.70 -3.53 19.33
CA LEU A 113 -20.37 -3.84 18.80
C LEU A 113 -19.41 -4.32 19.88
N GLU A 114 -19.44 -3.70 21.06
CA GLU A 114 -18.61 -4.09 22.21
C GLU A 114 -18.86 -5.55 22.61
N ALA A 115 -20.10 -6.02 22.56
CA ALA A 115 -20.49 -7.39 22.86
C ALA A 115 -20.06 -8.43 21.80
N ILE A 116 -19.68 -8.00 20.59
CA ILE A 116 -19.28 -8.90 19.50
C ILE A 116 -17.80 -9.27 19.64
N LYS A 117 -17.46 -10.56 19.50
CA LYS A 117 -16.06 -10.98 19.32
C LYS A 117 -15.57 -10.54 17.93
N SER A 118 -14.47 -9.80 17.86
CA SER A 118 -13.93 -9.30 16.60
C SER A 118 -13.48 -10.46 15.69
N ASN A 119 -13.83 -10.35 14.41
CA ASN A 119 -13.20 -11.15 13.36
C ASN A 119 -12.01 -10.36 12.81
N THR A 120 -10.80 -10.93 12.93
CA THR A 120 -9.53 -10.30 12.52
C THR A 120 -9.06 -10.70 11.13
N ASN A 121 -9.85 -11.50 10.40
CA ASN A 121 -9.52 -11.98 9.05
C ASN A 121 -9.60 -10.89 7.95
N LEU A 122 -9.98 -9.66 8.29
CA LEU A 122 -9.97 -8.53 7.33
C LEU A 122 -8.56 -7.98 7.09
N ASP A 123 -7.64 -8.21 8.03
CA ASP A 123 -6.25 -7.74 7.99
C ASP A 123 -5.33 -8.97 7.92
N ALA A 124 -5.51 -9.77 6.86
CA ALA A 124 -4.80 -11.02 6.66
C ALA A 124 -3.52 -10.79 5.83
N TRP A 125 -2.42 -11.33 6.31
CA TRP A 125 -1.16 -11.39 5.56
C TRP A 125 -1.24 -12.44 4.44
N PRO A 126 -0.49 -12.26 3.34
CA PRO A 126 -0.49 -13.21 2.22
C PRO A 126 -0.15 -14.63 2.69
N LYS A 127 -0.78 -15.65 2.09
CA LYS A 127 -0.52 -17.05 2.45
C LYS A 127 0.94 -17.45 2.19
N GLU A 128 1.59 -16.76 1.25
CA GLU A 128 3.01 -16.92 0.91
C GLU A 128 3.92 -16.64 2.12
N THR A 129 3.45 -15.86 3.11
CA THR A 129 4.13 -15.63 4.40
C THR A 129 4.48 -16.95 5.10
N TRP A 130 3.65 -17.99 4.94
CA TRP A 130 3.94 -19.31 5.47
C TRP A 130 5.25 -19.87 4.92
N GLN A 131 5.42 -19.84 3.59
CA GLN A 131 6.57 -20.43 2.92
C GLN A 131 7.80 -19.53 2.97
N LEU A 132 7.63 -18.22 2.81
CA LEU A 132 8.74 -17.28 2.64
C LEU A 132 9.35 -16.82 3.96
N ILE A 133 8.59 -16.81 5.05
CA ILE A 133 9.03 -16.24 6.33
C ILE A 133 8.93 -17.27 7.45
N ILE A 134 7.77 -17.90 7.63
CA ILE A 134 7.50 -18.73 8.81
C ILE A 134 8.21 -20.09 8.71
N ASP A 135 8.15 -20.76 7.57
CA ASP A 135 8.72 -22.09 7.39
C ASP A 135 10.25 -22.10 7.52
N PRO A 136 11.01 -21.14 6.97
CA PRO A 136 12.46 -21.05 7.20
C PRO A 136 12.82 -20.95 8.68
N ILE A 137 12.15 -20.07 9.44
CA ILE A 137 12.40 -19.89 10.89
C ILE A 137 12.02 -21.15 11.67
N ARG A 138 10.93 -21.82 11.28
CA ARG A 138 10.50 -23.09 11.88
C ARG A 138 11.54 -24.19 11.65
N GLN A 139 12.06 -24.31 10.42
CA GLN A 139 13.05 -25.32 10.05
C GLN A 139 14.39 -25.10 10.74
N GLU A 140 14.87 -23.85 10.80
CA GLU A 140 16.10 -23.48 11.50
C GLU A 140 16.07 -23.90 12.99
N ARG A 141 14.89 -23.88 13.59
CA ARG A 141 14.67 -24.26 15.00
C ARG A 141 14.25 -25.71 15.19
N GLU A 142 14.25 -26.50 14.11
CA GLU A 142 13.90 -27.93 14.11
C GLU A 142 12.48 -28.24 14.65
N ILE A 143 11.56 -27.27 14.59
CA ILE A 143 10.22 -27.41 15.16
C ILE A 143 9.32 -28.17 14.17
N SER A 144 8.67 -29.25 14.60
CA SER A 144 7.71 -29.95 13.74
C SER A 144 6.42 -29.13 13.51
N TRP A 145 5.69 -29.36 12.41
CA TRP A 145 4.39 -28.69 12.18
C TRP A 145 3.34 -28.99 13.26
N ARG A 146 3.43 -30.16 13.91
CA ARG A 146 2.55 -30.53 15.03
C ARG A 146 2.84 -29.68 16.26
N GLU A 147 4.12 -29.56 16.60
CA GLU A 147 4.60 -28.74 17.71
C GLU A 147 4.30 -27.26 17.46
N PHE A 148 4.56 -26.77 16.24
CA PHE A 148 4.24 -25.41 15.82
C PHE A 148 2.75 -25.11 16.01
N SER A 149 1.87 -25.98 15.51
CA SER A 149 0.42 -25.80 15.61
C SER A 149 -0.04 -25.76 17.08
N ALA A 150 0.49 -26.65 17.91
CA ALA A 150 0.23 -26.65 19.35
C ALA A 150 0.71 -25.34 20.01
N GLY A 151 1.92 -24.89 19.68
CA GLY A 151 2.52 -23.66 20.17
C GLY A 151 1.71 -22.40 19.86
N ILE A 152 1.16 -22.30 18.66
CA ILE A 152 0.29 -21.18 18.26
C ILE A 152 -1.19 -21.38 18.66
N LYS A 153 -1.49 -22.41 19.47
CA LYS A 153 -2.84 -22.75 19.95
C LYS A 153 -3.85 -22.93 18.80
N THR A 154 -3.45 -23.64 17.75
CA THR A 154 -4.29 -23.94 16.59
C THR A 154 -4.34 -25.46 16.39
N LYS A 155 -5.52 -25.99 16.06
CA LYS A 155 -5.66 -27.43 15.79
C LYS A 155 -4.81 -27.78 14.55
N TYR A 156 -3.98 -28.81 14.68
CA TYR A 156 -3.23 -29.32 13.52
C TYR A 156 -4.20 -29.92 12.51
N CYS A 157 -4.18 -29.39 11.29
CA CYS A 157 -5.04 -29.80 10.17
C CYS A 157 -4.22 -30.08 8.91
N GLY A 158 -2.97 -30.56 9.04
CA GLY A 158 -2.10 -30.80 7.90
C GLY A 158 -1.73 -29.51 7.17
N THR A 159 -1.78 -29.53 5.83
CA THR A 159 -1.40 -28.40 4.97
C THR A 159 -2.48 -27.34 4.81
N THR A 160 -3.72 -27.57 5.26
CA THR A 160 -4.83 -26.61 5.13
C THR A 160 -4.54 -25.24 5.77
N LEU A 161 -3.67 -25.21 6.79
CA LEU A 161 -3.21 -23.98 7.42
C LEU A 161 -2.43 -23.08 6.45
N LEU A 162 -1.73 -23.68 5.49
CA LEU A 162 -0.85 -23.00 4.52
C LEU A 162 -1.63 -22.42 3.33
N GLU A 163 -2.88 -22.83 3.14
CA GLU A 163 -3.71 -22.43 1.99
C GLU A 163 -4.36 -21.05 2.18
N HIS A 164 -4.35 -20.53 3.41
CA HIS A 164 -5.08 -19.32 3.78
C HIS A 164 -4.12 -18.23 4.28
N GLY A 165 -4.52 -16.97 4.07
CA GLY A 165 -3.84 -15.82 4.65
C GLY A 165 -3.87 -15.82 6.18
N ILE A 166 -2.93 -15.10 6.78
CA ILE A 166 -2.68 -15.13 8.23
C ILE A 166 -3.26 -13.89 8.88
N GLY A 167 -4.33 -14.05 9.66
CA GLY A 167 -4.89 -12.94 10.43
C GLY A 167 -3.89 -12.41 11.48
N ILE A 168 -3.97 -11.11 11.80
CA ILE A 168 -3.03 -10.43 12.72
C ILE A 168 -2.90 -11.11 14.10
N ASP A 169 -4.00 -11.65 14.66
CA ASP A 169 -3.97 -12.37 15.94
C ASP A 169 -3.23 -13.71 15.84
N GLN A 170 -3.34 -14.37 14.68
CA GLN A 170 -2.58 -15.59 14.42
C GLN A 170 -1.11 -15.26 14.24
N LEU A 171 -0.79 -14.21 13.48
CA LEU A 171 0.58 -13.75 13.27
C LEU A 171 1.25 -13.32 14.58
N ASN A 172 0.53 -12.69 15.50
CA ASN A 172 1.02 -12.37 16.85
C ASN A 172 1.35 -13.63 17.67
N ARG A 173 0.51 -14.67 17.60
CA ARG A 173 0.80 -15.96 18.25
C ARG A 173 2.02 -16.64 17.64
N ILE A 174 2.18 -16.57 16.32
CA ILE A 174 3.36 -17.07 15.59
C ILE A 174 4.61 -16.32 16.03
N ALA A 175 4.59 -14.98 16.03
CA ALA A 175 5.72 -14.15 16.45
C ALA A 175 6.17 -14.45 17.88
N THR A 176 5.19 -14.69 18.78
CA THR A 176 5.46 -15.03 20.17
C THR A 176 6.08 -16.42 20.29
N PHE A 177 5.50 -17.42 19.63
CA PHE A 177 5.98 -18.80 19.68
C PHE A 177 7.35 -18.97 19.02
N LEU A 178 7.55 -18.34 17.87
CA LEU A 178 8.82 -18.32 17.16
C LEU A 178 9.79 -17.26 17.70
N HIS A 179 9.47 -16.52 18.78
CA HIS A 179 10.32 -15.45 19.32
C HIS A 179 11.01 -14.60 18.23
N SER A 180 10.27 -14.21 17.19
CA SER A 180 10.82 -13.48 16.04
C SER A 180 10.46 -12.00 16.15
N PRO A 181 11.45 -11.12 16.39
CA PRO A 181 11.25 -9.67 16.37
C PRO A 181 10.74 -9.18 15.00
N GLU A 182 11.18 -9.81 13.92
CA GLU A 182 10.83 -9.46 12.54
C GLU A 182 9.33 -9.61 12.30
N ILE A 183 8.76 -10.78 12.67
CA ILE A 183 7.32 -11.03 12.56
C ILE A 183 6.56 -10.12 13.53
N LYS A 184 7.11 -9.84 14.71
CA LYS A 184 6.46 -8.95 15.70
C LYS A 184 6.40 -7.49 15.24
N ASN A 185 7.44 -6.97 14.59
CA ASN A 185 7.44 -5.61 14.05
C ASN A 185 6.35 -5.47 12.98
N VAL A 186 6.22 -6.50 12.15
CA VAL A 186 5.19 -6.62 11.13
C VAL A 186 3.77 -6.56 11.73
N THR A 187 3.52 -7.20 12.87
CA THR A 187 2.17 -7.20 13.49
C THR A 187 1.79 -5.87 14.13
N GLN A 188 2.76 -4.99 14.35
CA GLN A 188 2.57 -3.65 14.91
C GLN A 188 2.50 -2.56 13.84
N SER A 189 2.76 -2.91 12.58
CA SER A 189 2.74 -1.99 11.46
C SER A 189 1.32 -1.55 11.08
N ASP A 190 1.19 -0.29 10.66
CA ASP A 190 -0.05 0.25 10.08
C ASP A 190 -0.21 -0.09 8.59
N ILE A 191 0.77 -0.80 8.02
CA ILE A 191 0.79 -1.25 6.62
C ILE A 191 -0.16 -2.43 6.41
N LEU A 192 -0.75 -2.47 5.21
CA LEU A 192 -1.63 -3.53 4.79
C LEU A 192 -1.16 -4.22 3.53
N TRP A 193 -1.51 -5.49 3.47
CA TRP A 193 -1.45 -6.27 2.25
C TRP A 193 -2.80 -6.25 1.56
N ASP A 194 -2.76 -6.04 0.26
CA ASP A 194 -3.90 -6.19 -0.64
C ASP A 194 -3.46 -7.02 -1.85
N GLU A 195 -4.39 -7.70 -2.49
CA GLU A 195 -4.13 -8.55 -3.65
C GLU A 195 -4.27 -7.74 -4.94
N ILE A 196 -3.35 -7.97 -5.89
CA ILE A 196 -3.48 -7.40 -7.23
C ILE A 196 -4.65 -8.06 -7.95
N ALA A 197 -5.78 -7.35 -8.05
CA ALA A 197 -6.97 -7.86 -8.71
C ALA A 197 -6.84 -7.95 -10.24
N SER A 198 -6.11 -7.02 -10.87
CA SER A 198 -5.85 -7.02 -12.31
C SER A 198 -4.71 -6.08 -12.67
N ILE A 199 -3.98 -6.39 -13.74
CA ILE A 199 -2.98 -5.51 -14.34
C ILE A 199 -3.43 -5.23 -15.78
N LYS A 200 -3.48 -3.95 -16.17
CA LYS A 200 -3.93 -3.53 -17.50
C LYS A 200 -2.95 -2.51 -18.08
N PRO A 201 -2.48 -2.68 -19.33
CA PRO A 201 -1.66 -1.68 -20.00
C PRO A 201 -2.52 -0.44 -20.33
N LEU A 202 -1.97 0.75 -20.05
CA LEU A 202 -2.64 2.04 -20.33
C LEU A 202 -2.08 2.76 -21.57
N GLY A 203 -1.00 2.25 -22.17
CA GLY A 203 -0.35 2.89 -23.32
C GLY A 203 0.83 3.76 -22.91
N ILE A 204 1.20 4.71 -23.77
CA ILE A 204 2.25 5.70 -23.51
C ILE A 204 1.62 6.89 -22.80
N GLU A 205 2.08 7.18 -21.60
CA GLU A 205 1.59 8.27 -20.75
C GLU A 205 2.78 9.05 -20.17
N GLU A 206 2.57 10.32 -19.83
CA GLU A 206 3.54 11.06 -19.03
C GLU A 206 3.59 10.47 -17.61
N VAL A 207 4.80 10.17 -17.15
CA VAL A 207 5.05 9.60 -15.82
C VAL A 207 5.86 10.56 -14.97
N TYR A 208 5.59 10.50 -13.67
CA TYR A 208 6.22 11.34 -12.66
C TYR A 208 6.84 10.45 -11.59
N ASP A 209 7.98 10.88 -11.06
CA ASP A 209 8.66 10.22 -9.95
C ASP A 209 9.07 11.27 -8.90
N ALA A 210 9.24 10.85 -7.64
CA ALA A 210 9.51 11.73 -6.52
C ALA A 210 10.48 11.11 -5.52
N THR A 211 11.66 11.70 -5.32
CA THR A 211 12.65 11.22 -4.35
C THR A 211 12.33 11.64 -2.92
N VAL A 212 12.10 10.66 -2.04
CA VAL A 212 11.97 10.88 -0.60
C VAL A 212 13.29 10.55 0.12
N PRO A 213 13.94 11.53 0.79
CA PRO A 213 15.16 11.27 1.54
C PRO A 213 14.96 10.24 2.65
N GLY A 214 15.91 9.30 2.78
CA GLY A 214 15.95 8.30 3.84
C GLY A 214 15.19 7.02 3.50
N THR A 215 13.86 7.09 3.32
CA THR A 215 13.05 5.88 3.09
C THR A 215 12.95 5.48 1.63
N HIS A 216 13.18 6.40 0.69
CA HIS A 216 13.13 6.16 -0.76
C HIS A 216 11.78 5.60 -1.27
N ASN A 217 10.72 5.73 -0.47
CA ASN A 217 9.35 5.34 -0.80
C ASN A 217 8.35 6.41 -0.36
N PHE A 218 7.19 6.43 -1.01
CA PHE A 218 6.08 7.33 -0.70
C PHE A 218 4.73 6.66 -0.93
N VAL A 219 3.64 7.32 -0.51
CA VAL A 219 2.28 6.82 -0.70
C VAL A 219 1.63 7.52 -1.89
N ALA A 220 1.22 6.76 -2.89
CA ALA A 220 0.45 7.23 -4.05
C ALA A 220 -0.86 6.44 -4.16
N ASN A 221 -2.00 7.13 -4.24
CA ASN A 221 -3.33 6.50 -4.32
C ASN A 221 -3.61 5.46 -3.20
N GLY A 222 -2.98 5.63 -2.03
CA GLY A 222 -3.11 4.70 -0.90
C GLY A 222 -2.25 3.43 -1.01
N ILE A 223 -1.32 3.38 -1.97
CA ILE A 223 -0.34 2.30 -2.16
C ILE A 223 1.05 2.86 -1.84
N ILE A 224 1.87 2.07 -1.15
CA ILE A 224 3.29 2.40 -0.94
C ILE A 224 4.03 2.07 -2.23
N VAL A 225 4.69 3.06 -2.81
CA VAL A 225 5.50 2.94 -4.03
C VAL A 225 6.95 3.29 -3.71
N GLU A 226 7.87 2.58 -4.35
CA GLU A 226 9.31 2.77 -4.20
C GLU A 226 9.94 3.27 -5.51
N ASN A 227 10.99 4.07 -5.38
CA ASN A 227 11.77 4.56 -6.52
C ASN A 227 12.85 3.53 -6.89
N SER A 228 12.42 2.41 -7.46
CA SER A 228 13.26 1.22 -7.61
C SER A 228 14.31 1.30 -8.73
N LEU A 229 14.12 2.19 -9.71
CA LEU A 229 14.94 2.18 -10.94
C LEU A 229 16.44 2.38 -10.65
N GLU A 230 16.78 3.31 -9.76
CA GLU A 230 18.17 3.57 -9.38
C GLU A 230 18.67 2.59 -8.30
N GLN A 231 17.79 2.15 -7.38
CA GLN A 231 18.13 1.28 -6.24
C GLN A 231 18.45 -0.16 -6.67
N ASP A 232 17.74 -0.71 -7.66
CA ASP A 232 17.91 -2.10 -8.13
C ASP A 232 19.00 -2.27 -9.19
N ALA A 233 19.40 -1.20 -9.87
CA ALA A 233 20.42 -1.27 -10.91
C ALA A 233 21.78 -1.72 -10.35
N ASP A 234 22.38 -2.73 -10.97
CA ASP A 234 23.77 -3.15 -10.68
C ASP A 234 24.77 -2.08 -11.11
N VAL A 235 24.47 -1.40 -12.22
CA VAL A 235 25.23 -0.27 -12.76
C VAL A 235 24.27 0.80 -13.29
N VAL A 236 24.51 2.06 -12.94
CA VAL A 236 23.81 3.22 -13.49
C VAL A 236 24.82 4.05 -14.27
N LEU A 237 24.57 4.24 -15.57
CA LEU A 237 25.40 5.04 -16.46
C LEU A 237 24.59 6.22 -17.00
N PHE A 238 25.18 7.41 -16.94
CA PHE A 238 24.72 8.55 -17.73
C PHE A 238 25.62 8.70 -18.95
N ILE A 239 25.00 8.95 -20.11
CA ILE A 239 25.70 9.22 -21.36
C ILE A 239 25.41 10.67 -21.71
N TYR A 240 26.45 11.50 -21.65
CA TYR A 240 26.35 12.89 -22.06
C TYR A 240 27.14 13.12 -23.35
N ARG A 241 26.46 13.65 -24.36
CA ARG A 241 27.04 14.03 -25.66
C ARG A 241 26.83 15.51 -25.89
N GLU A 242 27.87 16.30 -25.68
CA GLU A 242 27.77 17.76 -25.82
C GLU A 242 27.41 18.16 -27.25
N ASP A 243 27.93 17.46 -28.25
CA ASP A 243 27.70 17.72 -29.67
C ASP A 243 26.25 17.51 -30.12
N ARG A 244 25.46 16.73 -29.36
CA ARG A 244 24.01 16.57 -29.59
C ARG A 244 23.20 17.79 -29.14
N TYR A 245 23.71 18.56 -28.18
CA TYR A 245 23.07 19.78 -27.69
C TYR A 245 23.69 21.05 -28.27
N ARG A 246 24.98 20.99 -28.64
CA ARG A 246 25.77 22.09 -29.20
C ARG A 246 26.50 21.63 -30.47
N PRO A 247 25.89 21.80 -31.67
CA PRO A 247 26.47 21.31 -32.92
C PRO A 247 27.88 21.83 -33.26
N GLU A 248 28.24 23.00 -32.73
CA GLU A 248 29.55 23.65 -32.91
C GLU A 248 30.58 23.27 -31.83
N SER A 249 30.27 22.30 -30.95
CA SER A 249 31.21 21.88 -29.91
C SER A 249 32.49 21.31 -30.55
N ALA A 250 33.64 21.65 -29.94
CA ALA A 250 34.92 21.05 -30.27
C ALA A 250 34.99 19.56 -29.91
N ARG A 251 34.06 19.06 -29.08
CA ARG A 251 33.96 17.66 -28.62
C ARG A 251 33.04 16.83 -29.52
N LYS A 252 33.20 16.92 -30.85
CA LYS A 252 32.39 16.15 -31.79
C LYS A 252 32.60 14.65 -31.60
N ASN A 253 31.49 13.92 -31.55
CA ASN A 253 31.42 12.48 -31.32
C ASN A 253 32.10 12.01 -30.04
N ILE A 254 32.31 12.88 -29.05
CA ILE A 254 32.81 12.50 -27.74
C ILE A 254 31.61 12.35 -26.79
N ALA A 255 31.55 11.23 -26.09
CA ALA A 255 30.57 10.95 -25.06
C ALA A 255 31.25 10.79 -23.71
N ASP A 256 30.77 11.54 -22.72
CA ASP A 256 31.06 11.33 -21.32
C ASP A 256 30.19 10.18 -20.82
N ILE A 257 30.82 9.06 -20.48
CA ILE A 257 30.18 7.94 -19.82
C ILE A 257 30.43 8.07 -18.33
N ILE A 258 29.39 8.43 -17.58
CA ILE A 258 29.45 8.66 -16.14
C ILE A 258 28.83 7.46 -15.45
N ILE A 259 29.66 6.63 -14.83
CA ILE A 259 29.25 5.51 -13.99
C ILE A 259 28.88 6.10 -12.62
N ALA A 260 27.60 6.40 -12.43
CA ALA A 260 27.09 7.01 -11.20
C ALA A 260 26.89 5.97 -10.09
N LYS A 261 26.63 4.72 -10.45
CA LYS A 261 26.49 3.59 -9.52
C LYS A 261 27.13 2.35 -10.12
N HIS A 262 27.87 1.60 -9.31
CA HIS A 262 28.35 0.27 -9.66
C HIS A 262 28.48 -0.57 -8.37
N ARG A 263 27.64 -1.60 -8.19
CA ARG A 263 27.61 -2.40 -6.94
C ARG A 263 28.90 -3.20 -6.70
N ASN A 264 29.50 -3.68 -7.78
CA ASN A 264 30.66 -4.59 -7.75
C ASN A 264 31.92 -3.96 -8.37
N GLY A 265 31.99 -2.64 -8.48
CA GLY A 265 33.10 -1.99 -9.16
C GLY A 265 33.14 -0.48 -8.92
N PRO A 266 34.17 0.19 -9.47
CA PRO A 266 34.36 1.62 -9.25
C PRO A 266 33.32 2.46 -10.00
N VAL A 267 32.95 3.58 -9.37
CA VAL A 267 32.26 4.70 -10.02
C VAL A 267 33.29 5.65 -10.64
N GLY A 268 32.87 6.48 -11.59
CA GLY A 268 33.76 7.43 -12.24
C GLY A 268 33.21 7.91 -13.58
N SER A 269 34.06 8.62 -14.33
CA SER A 269 33.72 9.05 -15.68
C SER A 269 34.83 8.65 -16.65
N VAL A 270 34.44 8.31 -17.87
CA VAL A 270 35.35 8.03 -18.98
C VAL A 270 34.83 8.67 -20.25
N GLU A 271 35.73 9.31 -20.99
CA GLU A 271 35.43 9.84 -22.31
C GLU A 271 35.64 8.74 -23.36
N LEU A 272 34.64 8.54 -24.21
CA LEU A 272 34.71 7.61 -25.33
C LEU A 272 34.33 8.31 -26.63
N TYR A 273 34.89 7.81 -27.74
CA TYR A 273 34.45 8.21 -29.08
C TYR A 273 33.19 7.42 -29.45
N PHE A 274 32.14 8.09 -29.91
CA PHE A 274 30.92 7.47 -30.40
C PHE A 274 30.91 7.42 -31.94
N ASP A 275 31.06 6.23 -32.50
CA ASP A 275 30.95 5.98 -33.94
C ASP A 275 29.46 5.88 -34.32
N GLU A 276 28.91 6.95 -34.91
CA GLU A 276 27.50 7.01 -35.30
C GLU A 276 27.13 6.00 -36.38
N GLY A 277 28.05 5.73 -37.31
CA GLY A 277 27.80 4.81 -38.44
C GLY A 277 27.67 3.36 -37.99
N ARG A 278 28.23 3.02 -36.82
CA ARG A 278 28.16 1.68 -36.23
C ARG A 278 27.42 1.63 -34.90
N VAL A 279 26.93 2.76 -34.40
CA VAL A 279 26.24 2.91 -33.11
C VAL A 279 27.05 2.24 -31.97
N SER A 280 28.34 2.60 -31.86
CA SER A 280 29.26 1.94 -30.92
C SER A 280 30.24 2.93 -30.27
N PHE A 281 30.64 2.65 -29.03
CA PHE A 281 31.68 3.40 -28.33
C PHE A 281 33.06 2.80 -28.59
N ARG A 282 34.07 3.66 -28.75
CA ARG A 282 35.48 3.31 -28.94
C ARG A 282 36.37 4.08 -27.99
N ASN A 283 37.53 3.49 -27.72
CA ASN A 283 38.59 4.16 -26.99
C ASN A 283 39.02 5.42 -27.76
N LEU A 284 39.17 6.52 -27.02
CA LEU A 284 39.88 7.68 -27.52
C LEU A 284 41.37 7.36 -27.49
N GLU A 285 42.06 7.54 -28.61
CA GLU A 285 43.52 7.48 -28.63
C GLU A 285 44.05 8.67 -27.81
N LYS A 286 44.65 8.37 -26.66
CA LYS A 286 45.48 9.33 -25.94
C LYS A 286 46.88 9.19 -26.53
N GLY A 287 47.30 10.16 -27.33
CA GLY A 287 48.68 10.21 -27.78
C GLY A 287 49.59 10.20 -26.55
N TYR A 288 50.45 9.20 -26.44
CA TYR A 288 51.54 9.23 -25.46
C TYR A 288 52.45 10.39 -25.87
N ALA A 289 52.43 11.48 -25.12
CA ALA A 289 53.55 12.41 -25.15
C ALA A 289 54.72 11.67 -24.49
N GLU A 290 55.71 11.30 -25.29
CA GLU A 290 56.99 10.80 -24.80
C GLU A 290 57.61 11.89 -23.89
N GLU A 291 57.82 11.57 -22.62
CA GLU A 291 58.76 12.30 -21.75
C GLU A 291 60.18 11.77 -21.95
#